data_AF-A0A973SH31-F1
#
_entry.id   AF-A0A973SH31-F1
#
_cell.length_a   1.000
_cell.length_b   1.000
_cell.length_c   1.000
_cell.angle_alpha   90.00
_cell.angle_beta   90.00
_cell.angle_gamma   90.00
#
_symmetry.space_group_name_H-M   'P 1'
#
loop_
_entity.id
_entity.type
_entity.pdbx_description
1 polymer ?
#
loop_
_entity_poly.entity_id
_entity_poly.type
_entity_poly.pdbx_seq_one_letter_code
_entity_poly.pdbx_strand_id
1 'polypeptide(L)'
;MRRFLTSRGFPARAALALTAAAAATALAGCSSSGRSDPYKIGALPTADTVTKGHAPGHWTKDGAALALVGTVTPGSAAEFTAALSPGTKVVRATVTGGDLADGLAIGRAIHDRKLDLVISGACAGPCADYWFPAAASRRTAGSGSWLGYVPDLSQSPQATPEQQAAEAKLYADSGLDSTKFHTALATQLREVPGGSAAPGAKMWMAGQADLKAMGYPEQAVKGLWLPPNLASANAQARAWGQVVAYQNTLVGLPPAPAAPAATVPPAPSSAQKQGQ
;
A
#
# COMPACT_ATOMS: atom_id res chain seq x y z
N MET A 1 3.03 -82.86 -24.42
CA MET A 1 4.15 -83.83 -24.34
C MET A 1 5.46 -83.09 -24.57
N ARG A 2 6.46 -83.31 -23.69
CA ARG A 2 7.92 -83.42 -23.99
C ARG A 2 8.59 -82.22 -24.68
N ARG A 3 9.70 -81.62 -24.25
CA ARG A 3 10.87 -81.96 -23.41
C ARG A 3 11.56 -80.60 -23.12
N PHE A 4 12.07 -80.23 -21.95
CA PHE A 4 13.18 -80.77 -21.15
C PHE A 4 14.56 -80.80 -21.84
N LEU A 5 15.54 -80.22 -21.12
CA LEU A 5 17.00 -80.47 -21.18
C LEU A 5 17.73 -79.78 -22.36
N THR A 6 18.95 -79.24 -22.25
CA THR A 6 19.99 -79.25 -21.22
C THR A 6 21.17 -78.40 -21.67
N SER A 7 21.74 -77.63 -20.73
CA SER A 7 23.16 -77.57 -20.32
C SER A 7 24.33 -77.34 -21.31
N ARG A 8 25.39 -76.77 -20.71
CA ARG A 8 26.83 -76.67 -21.09
C ARG A 8 27.18 -75.32 -21.73
N GLY A 9 28.21 -74.59 -21.29
CA GLY A 9 29.18 -74.80 -20.22
C GLY A 9 30.36 -73.83 -20.37
N PHE A 10 31.15 -73.72 -19.28
CA PHE A 10 32.58 -73.35 -19.22
C PHE A 10 33.02 -71.90 -19.52
N PRO A 11 34.19 -71.49 -18.99
CA PRO A 11 34.38 -70.21 -18.32
C PRO A 11 35.56 -69.40 -18.89
N ALA A 12 35.85 -68.29 -18.21
CA ALA A 12 37.16 -67.63 -18.14
C ALA A 12 37.69 -66.93 -19.39
N ARG A 13 37.72 -65.59 -19.33
CA ARG A 13 38.89 -64.72 -19.56
C ARG A 13 38.40 -63.27 -19.37
N ALA A 14 38.79 -62.62 -18.27
CA ALA A 14 40.00 -61.80 -18.17
C ALA A 14 39.99 -60.63 -19.16
N ALA A 15 39.63 -59.45 -18.67
CA ALA A 15 40.18 -58.16 -19.11
C ALA A 15 39.75 -57.08 -18.11
N LEU A 16 40.59 -56.85 -17.11
CA LEU A 16 40.59 -55.60 -16.36
C LEU A 16 41.26 -54.57 -17.29
N ALA A 17 40.48 -53.64 -17.83
CA ALA A 17 41.01 -52.46 -18.49
C ALA A 17 40.22 -51.25 -17.96
N LEU A 18 40.89 -50.48 -17.11
CA LEU A 18 40.48 -49.13 -16.77
C LEU A 18 40.50 -48.29 -18.05
N THR A 19 39.33 -47.88 -18.51
CA THR A 19 39.18 -46.69 -19.34
C THR A 19 38.20 -45.78 -18.64
N ALA A 20 38.73 -44.66 -18.14
CA ALA A 20 37.97 -43.53 -17.65
C ALA A 20 37.13 -42.96 -18.81
N ALA A 21 35.83 -43.27 -18.81
CA ALA A 21 34.87 -42.61 -19.65
C ALA A 21 34.35 -41.38 -18.90
N ALA A 22 34.63 -40.21 -19.46
CA ALA A 22 33.93 -38.98 -19.13
C ALA A 22 32.45 -39.14 -19.51
N ALA A 23 31.63 -39.52 -18.52
CA ALA A 23 30.19 -39.43 -18.59
C ALA A 23 29.78 -38.05 -18.06
N ALA A 24 29.76 -37.05 -18.95
CA ALA A 24 28.96 -35.85 -18.72
C ALA A 24 27.49 -36.26 -18.94
N THR A 25 26.90 -36.85 -17.90
CA THR A 25 25.49 -37.20 -17.86
C THR A 25 24.69 -35.91 -18.00
N ALA A 26 23.85 -35.86 -19.04
CA ALA A 26 22.83 -34.84 -19.19
C ALA A 26 21.94 -34.84 -17.94
N LEU A 27 22.12 -33.85 -17.06
CA LEU A 27 21.15 -33.46 -16.04
C LEU A 27 20.01 -32.70 -16.73
N ALA A 28 19.27 -33.40 -17.58
CA ALA A 28 17.94 -33.01 -17.99
C ALA A 28 16.96 -33.72 -17.07
N GLY A 29 16.39 -33.01 -16.09
CA GLY A 29 15.32 -33.58 -15.28
C GLY A 29 15.30 -33.21 -13.80
N CYS A 30 15.44 -31.94 -13.46
CA CYS A 30 14.70 -31.34 -12.34
C CYS A 30 14.38 -29.90 -12.72
N SER A 31 13.60 -29.72 -13.80
CA SER A 31 12.69 -28.58 -13.83
C SER A 31 11.77 -28.80 -12.63
N SER A 32 12.11 -28.18 -11.51
CA SER A 32 11.11 -27.82 -10.52
C SER A 32 10.07 -27.08 -11.32
N SER A 33 8.95 -27.74 -11.61
CA SER A 33 7.67 -27.09 -11.84
C SER A 33 7.48 -26.18 -10.64
N GLY A 34 7.99 -24.96 -10.79
CA GLY A 34 8.09 -23.98 -9.75
C GLY A 34 6.68 -23.71 -9.32
N ARG A 35 6.29 -24.27 -8.17
CA ARG A 35 5.20 -23.69 -7.40
C ARG A 35 5.55 -22.22 -7.33
N SER A 36 4.72 -21.39 -7.95
CA SER A 36 4.75 -19.95 -7.77
C SER A 36 4.88 -19.72 -6.28
N ASP A 37 6.04 -19.22 -5.86
CA ASP A 37 6.29 -18.90 -4.47
C ASP A 37 5.17 -17.95 -4.03
N PRO A 38 4.24 -18.39 -3.16
CA PRO A 38 3.14 -17.54 -2.71
C PRO A 38 3.65 -16.36 -1.88
N TYR A 39 4.96 -16.35 -1.56
CA TYR A 39 5.68 -15.29 -0.86
C TYR A 39 6.52 -14.40 -1.77
N LYS A 40 6.44 -14.55 -3.10
CA LYS A 40 6.83 -13.43 -3.98
C LYS A 40 5.91 -12.28 -3.65
N ILE A 41 6.40 -11.39 -2.78
CA ILE A 41 5.92 -10.03 -2.58
C ILE A 41 5.46 -9.57 -3.97
N GLY A 42 4.14 -9.37 -4.14
CA GLY A 42 3.60 -8.92 -5.43
C GLY A 42 4.47 -7.77 -5.90
N ALA A 43 4.98 -7.85 -7.14
CA ALA A 43 6.10 -7.06 -7.63
C ALA A 43 6.18 -5.71 -6.89
N LEU A 44 7.18 -5.58 -6.01
CA LEU A 44 7.33 -4.40 -5.16
C LEU A 44 7.12 -3.17 -6.05
N PRO A 45 6.30 -2.19 -5.62
CA PRO A 45 6.07 -1.00 -6.43
C PRO A 45 7.41 -0.43 -6.84
N THR A 46 7.55 -0.08 -8.12
CA THR A 46 8.81 0.45 -8.64
C THR A 46 9.22 1.69 -7.83
N ALA A 47 10.51 1.99 -7.75
CA ALA A 47 10.99 3.19 -7.07
C ALA A 47 10.24 4.45 -7.55
N ASP A 48 9.94 4.55 -8.85
CA ASP A 48 9.14 5.64 -9.44
C ASP A 48 7.70 5.71 -8.92
N THR A 49 7.03 4.56 -8.79
CA THR A 49 5.67 4.46 -8.22
C THR A 49 5.66 4.93 -6.76
N VAL A 50 6.71 4.60 -6.01
CA VAL A 50 6.86 5.04 -4.61
C VAL A 50 7.21 6.52 -4.52
N THR A 51 8.08 7.03 -5.40
CA THR A 51 8.46 8.46 -5.51
C THR A 51 7.22 9.33 -5.72
N LYS A 52 6.43 9.00 -6.75
CA LYS A 52 5.21 9.74 -7.09
C LYS A 52 4.15 9.60 -6.02
N GLY A 53 4.14 8.48 -5.30
CA GLY A 53 3.23 8.23 -4.19
C GLY A 53 3.37 9.21 -3.02
N HIS A 54 4.48 9.94 -2.86
CA HIS A 54 4.70 10.88 -1.74
C HIS A 54 4.54 12.35 -2.11
N ALA A 55 4.53 12.67 -3.40
CA ALA A 55 4.18 14.00 -3.85
C ALA A 55 2.70 14.29 -3.49
N PRO A 56 2.32 15.56 -3.33
CA PRO A 56 0.93 15.96 -3.45
C PRO A 56 0.32 15.29 -4.69
N GLY A 57 -0.75 14.52 -4.48
CA GLY A 57 -1.46 13.90 -5.57
C GLY A 57 -2.27 14.95 -6.32
N HIS A 58 -2.42 14.75 -7.63
CA HIS A 58 -3.33 15.53 -8.46
C HIS A 58 -4.26 14.60 -9.25
N TRP A 59 -5.50 15.03 -9.42
CA TRP A 59 -6.51 14.27 -10.13
C TRP A 59 -6.30 14.36 -11.64
N THR A 60 -6.11 13.21 -12.26
CA THR A 60 -5.97 13.08 -13.71
C THR A 60 -7.18 12.37 -14.30
N LYS A 61 -7.64 12.86 -15.46
CA LYS A 61 -8.75 12.26 -16.21
C LYS A 61 -8.21 11.23 -17.19
N ASP A 62 -8.78 10.03 -17.17
CA ASP A 62 -8.49 8.93 -18.09
C ASP A 62 -9.82 8.31 -18.54
N GLY A 63 -10.42 8.87 -19.58
CA GLY A 63 -11.74 8.47 -20.06
C GLY A 63 -12.81 8.58 -18.97
N ALA A 64 -13.39 7.44 -18.59
CA ALA A 64 -14.40 7.34 -17.52
C ALA A 64 -13.81 7.21 -16.10
N ALA A 65 -12.47 7.26 -15.98
CA ALA A 65 -11.76 7.17 -14.72
C ALA A 65 -11.19 8.51 -14.26
N LEU A 66 -11.19 8.74 -12.95
CA LEU A 66 -10.34 9.73 -12.29
C LEU A 66 -9.24 9.00 -11.54
N ALA A 67 -8.00 9.40 -11.75
CA ALA A 67 -6.85 8.77 -11.12
C ALA A 67 -6.13 9.74 -10.17
N LEU A 68 -5.77 9.24 -8.99
CA LEU A 68 -4.86 9.91 -8.05
C LEU A 68 -3.65 9.01 -7.79
N VAL A 69 -2.46 9.58 -7.96
CA VAL A 69 -1.18 8.99 -7.56
C VAL A 69 -0.48 10.00 -6.67
N GLY A 70 -0.24 9.67 -5.42
CA GLY A 70 0.35 10.59 -4.45
C GLY A 70 -0.30 10.54 -3.07
N THR A 71 -0.16 11.62 -2.33
CA THR A 71 -0.85 11.85 -1.05
C THR A 71 -2.10 12.69 -1.24
N VAL A 72 -3.08 12.49 -0.36
CA VAL A 72 -4.22 13.40 -0.23
C VAL A 72 -3.72 14.64 0.52
N THR A 73 -3.94 15.83 -0.05
CA THR A 73 -3.59 17.10 0.58
C THR A 73 -4.84 17.93 0.86
N PRO A 74 -4.74 18.96 1.72
CA PRO A 74 -5.80 19.95 1.86
C PRO A 74 -6.26 20.47 0.48
N GLY A 75 -7.57 20.38 0.21
CA GLY A 75 -8.19 20.78 -1.06
C GLY A 75 -8.29 19.68 -2.13
N SER A 76 -7.74 18.49 -1.89
CA SER A 76 -7.87 17.33 -2.80
C SER A 76 -9.32 16.94 -3.07
N ALA A 77 -10.24 17.14 -2.11
CA ALA A 77 -11.66 16.84 -2.27
C ALA A 77 -12.36 17.86 -3.19
N ALA A 78 -11.95 19.14 -3.11
CA ALA A 78 -12.42 20.16 -4.02
C ALA A 78 -11.94 19.88 -5.46
N GLU A 79 -10.67 19.51 -5.61
CA GLU A 79 -10.11 19.10 -6.91
C GLU A 79 -10.82 17.86 -7.47
N PHE A 80 -11.08 16.85 -6.63
CA PHE A 80 -11.84 15.66 -7.02
C PHE A 80 -13.24 16.03 -7.54
N THR A 81 -13.96 16.86 -6.78
CA THR A 81 -15.31 17.29 -7.13
C THR A 81 -15.35 18.09 -8.42
N ALA A 82 -14.37 18.97 -8.64
CA ALA A 82 -14.23 19.72 -9.89
C ALA A 82 -13.86 18.81 -11.08
N ALA A 83 -13.10 17.74 -10.85
CA ALA A 83 -12.73 16.78 -11.87
C ALA A 83 -13.86 15.82 -12.25
N LEU A 84 -14.83 15.58 -11.36
CA LEU A 84 -15.95 14.68 -11.61
C LEU A 84 -16.79 15.11 -12.82
N SER A 85 -17.21 14.12 -13.61
CA SER A 85 -18.14 14.29 -14.73
C SER A 85 -19.30 13.30 -14.60
N PRO A 86 -20.44 13.53 -15.29
CA PRO A 86 -21.53 12.53 -15.32
C PRO A 86 -21.09 11.16 -15.87
N GLY A 87 -20.05 11.15 -16.71
CA GLY A 87 -19.47 9.94 -17.28
C GLY A 87 -18.44 9.24 -16.38
N THR A 88 -18.03 9.86 -15.26
CA THR A 88 -17.08 9.23 -14.33
C THR A 88 -17.73 8.03 -13.66
N LYS A 89 -17.06 6.87 -13.75
CA LYS A 89 -17.51 5.60 -13.14
C LYS A 89 -16.47 4.98 -12.22
N VAL A 90 -15.20 5.33 -12.40
CA VAL A 90 -14.09 4.67 -11.72
C VAL A 90 -13.19 5.71 -11.06
N VAL A 91 -12.76 5.42 -9.84
CA VAL A 91 -11.62 6.05 -9.17
C VAL A 91 -10.45 5.07 -9.21
N ARG A 92 -9.30 5.52 -9.72
CA ARG A 92 -8.06 4.74 -9.75
C ARG A 92 -7.09 5.30 -8.73
N ALA A 93 -6.69 4.51 -7.74
CA ALA A 93 -5.93 4.99 -6.60
C ALA A 93 -4.55 4.33 -6.49
N THR A 94 -3.52 5.15 -6.34
CA THR A 94 -2.24 4.78 -5.72
C THR A 94 -1.93 5.85 -4.68
N VAL A 95 -2.48 5.66 -3.48
CA VAL A 95 -2.50 6.66 -2.41
C VAL A 95 -1.75 6.12 -1.20
N THR A 96 -0.83 6.92 -0.69
CA THR A 96 0.10 6.49 0.38
C THR A 96 -0.22 7.08 1.74
N GLY A 97 -1.27 7.91 1.83
CA GLY A 97 -1.68 8.61 3.04
C GLY A 97 -2.18 10.01 2.70
N GLY A 98 -2.22 10.86 3.72
CA GLY A 98 -2.53 12.28 3.55
C GLY A 98 -3.60 12.80 4.51
N ASP A 99 -4.23 13.89 4.11
CA ASP A 99 -5.28 14.56 4.86
C ASP A 99 -6.54 13.67 4.98
N LEU A 100 -6.91 13.38 6.23
CA LEU A 100 -8.05 12.51 6.53
C LEU A 100 -9.40 13.19 6.26
N ALA A 101 -9.49 14.51 6.41
CA ALA A 101 -10.75 15.24 6.22
C ALA A 101 -11.13 15.32 4.74
N ASP A 102 -10.18 15.71 3.87
CA ASP A 102 -10.32 15.63 2.42
C ASP A 102 -10.51 14.18 1.97
N GLY A 103 -9.79 13.24 2.58
CA GLY A 103 -9.97 11.81 2.36
C GLY A 103 -11.40 11.34 2.59
N LEU A 104 -11.98 11.69 3.75
CA LEU A 104 -13.36 11.37 4.11
C LEU A 104 -14.36 12.00 3.15
N ALA A 105 -14.16 13.26 2.77
CA ALA A 105 -15.01 13.96 1.81
C ALA A 105 -15.00 13.30 0.43
N ILE A 106 -13.83 12.85 -0.04
CA ILE A 106 -13.70 12.08 -1.28
C ILE A 106 -14.41 10.72 -1.15
N GLY A 107 -14.25 10.04 -0.01
CA GLY A 107 -14.96 8.79 0.29
C GLY A 107 -16.47 8.94 0.21
N ARG A 108 -17.03 10.00 0.81
CA ARG A 108 -18.45 10.33 0.70
C ARG A 108 -18.88 10.51 -0.77
N ALA A 109 -18.12 11.29 -1.54
CA ALA A 109 -18.44 11.52 -2.96
C ALA A 109 -18.36 10.23 -3.81
N ILE A 110 -17.44 9.32 -3.50
CA ILE A 110 -17.37 7.98 -4.11
C ILE A 110 -18.64 7.18 -3.83
N HIS A 111 -19.08 7.15 -2.56
CA HIS A 111 -20.28 6.44 -2.12
C HIS A 111 -21.54 7.00 -2.79
N ASP A 112 -21.76 8.31 -2.68
CA ASP A 112 -22.98 8.98 -3.18
C ASP A 112 -23.14 8.80 -4.69
N ARG A 113 -22.02 8.78 -5.43
CA ARG A 113 -22.00 8.58 -6.89
C ARG A 113 -21.90 7.12 -7.32
N LYS A 114 -21.83 6.18 -6.37
CA LYS A 114 -21.66 4.74 -6.61
C LYS A 114 -20.47 4.44 -7.53
N LEU A 115 -19.34 5.09 -7.28
CA LEU A 115 -18.13 4.90 -8.09
C LEU A 115 -17.44 3.59 -7.71
N ASP A 116 -16.85 2.95 -8.71
CA ASP A 116 -15.93 1.83 -8.52
C ASP A 116 -14.56 2.34 -8.06
N LEU A 117 -13.87 1.55 -7.24
CA LEU A 117 -12.48 1.80 -6.87
C LEU A 117 -11.56 0.74 -7.46
N VAL A 118 -10.53 1.19 -8.18
CA VAL A 118 -9.43 0.37 -8.70
C VAL A 118 -8.14 0.77 -7.99
N ILE A 119 -7.62 -0.10 -7.14
CA ILE A 119 -6.33 0.10 -6.48
C ILE A 119 -5.24 -0.39 -7.44
N SER A 120 -4.25 0.45 -7.74
CA SER A 120 -3.14 0.11 -8.65
C SER A 120 -1.79 0.00 -7.93
N GLY A 121 -1.78 0.16 -6.61
CA GLY A 121 -0.58 0.14 -5.78
C GLY A 121 -0.95 0.27 -4.30
N ALA A 122 -0.28 1.17 -3.59
CA ALA A 122 -0.67 1.50 -2.22
C ALA A 122 -2.08 2.10 -2.17
N CYS A 123 -2.86 1.71 -1.17
CA CYS A 123 -4.05 2.42 -0.73
C CYS A 123 -3.96 2.49 0.79
N ALA A 124 -3.42 3.60 1.29
CA ALA A 124 -3.13 3.79 2.70
C ALA A 124 -3.80 5.04 3.27
N GLY A 125 -4.01 5.04 4.58
CA GLY A 125 -4.73 6.07 5.33
C GLY A 125 -6.09 6.36 4.69
N PRO A 126 -6.39 7.61 4.28
CA PRO A 126 -7.71 7.99 3.79
C PRO A 126 -8.24 7.11 2.64
N CYS A 127 -7.36 6.55 1.81
CA CYS A 127 -7.79 5.61 0.78
C CYS A 127 -8.32 4.28 1.36
N ALA A 128 -7.58 3.68 2.30
CA ALA A 128 -7.99 2.44 2.96
C ALA A 128 -9.17 2.67 3.90
N ASP A 129 -9.09 3.75 4.69
CA ASP A 129 -10.03 4.09 5.74
C ASP A 129 -11.37 4.52 5.13
N TYR A 130 -11.38 5.32 4.06
CA TYR A 130 -12.64 5.92 3.57
C TYR A 130 -13.03 5.48 2.17
N TRP A 131 -12.11 5.42 1.21
CA TRP A 131 -12.49 5.18 -0.19
C TRP A 131 -12.79 3.72 -0.45
N PHE A 132 -11.99 2.84 0.14
CA PHE A 132 -12.18 1.40 0.03
C PHE A 132 -13.54 0.97 0.58
N PRO A 133 -13.97 1.32 1.81
CA PRO A 133 -15.32 0.99 2.25
C PRO A 133 -16.42 1.73 1.47
N ALA A 134 -16.20 2.96 1.02
CA ALA A 134 -17.21 3.73 0.27
C ALA A 134 -17.56 3.20 -1.13
N ALA A 135 -16.63 2.48 -1.77
CA ALA A 135 -16.77 2.11 -3.18
C ALA A 135 -17.92 1.14 -3.47
N ALA A 136 -18.62 1.35 -4.59
CA ALA A 136 -19.68 0.44 -5.04
C ALA A 136 -19.11 -0.94 -5.40
N SER A 137 -17.96 -0.97 -6.08
CA SER A 137 -17.16 -2.17 -6.29
C SER A 137 -15.67 -1.89 -6.12
N ARG A 138 -14.90 -2.93 -5.82
CA ARG A 138 -13.45 -2.84 -5.54
C ARG A 138 -12.72 -3.82 -6.43
N ARG A 139 -11.64 -3.35 -7.06
CA ARG A 139 -10.77 -4.15 -7.92
C ARG A 139 -9.32 -3.74 -7.70
N THR A 140 -8.42 -4.65 -8.02
CA THR A 140 -6.97 -4.41 -8.01
C THR A 140 -6.45 -4.46 -9.45
N ALA A 141 -5.53 -3.56 -9.79
CA ALA A 141 -4.80 -3.58 -11.04
C ALA A 141 -3.44 -4.24 -10.80
N GLY A 142 -3.42 -5.58 -10.86
CA GLY A 142 -2.20 -6.38 -10.76
C GLY A 142 -1.82 -6.84 -9.34
N SER A 143 -0.78 -7.68 -9.27
CA SER A 143 -0.25 -8.25 -8.03
C SER A 143 0.71 -7.27 -7.36
N GLY A 144 0.26 -6.57 -6.34
CA GLY A 144 1.05 -5.54 -5.65
C GLY A 144 0.21 -4.44 -4.99
N SER A 145 -1.11 -4.47 -5.21
CA SER A 145 -2.05 -3.59 -4.50
C SER A 145 -2.20 -4.00 -3.05
N TRP A 146 -2.16 -3.07 -2.10
CA TRP A 146 -2.27 -3.38 -0.67
C TRP A 146 -3.04 -2.29 0.09
N LEU A 147 -3.54 -2.65 1.28
CA LEU A 147 -4.27 -1.76 2.19
C LEU A 147 -3.45 -1.47 3.44
N GLY A 148 -3.37 -0.20 3.82
CA GLY A 148 -2.72 0.24 5.06
C GLY A 148 -3.61 1.19 5.84
N TYR A 149 -4.14 0.72 6.96
CA TYR A 149 -5.00 1.50 7.84
C TYR A 149 -4.16 2.27 8.86
N VAL A 150 -4.52 3.52 9.14
CA VAL A 150 -3.83 4.39 10.12
C VAL A 150 -4.85 4.85 11.18
N PRO A 151 -4.45 5.54 12.26
CA PRO A 151 -5.42 6.19 13.13
C PRO A 151 -6.29 7.15 12.33
N ASP A 152 -7.59 6.93 12.38
CA ASP A 152 -8.59 7.67 11.62
C ASP A 152 -9.12 8.87 12.40
N LEU A 153 -10.13 9.57 11.87
CA LEU A 153 -10.63 10.82 12.48
C LEU A 153 -11.23 10.56 13.88
N SER A 154 -11.87 9.41 14.10
CA SER A 154 -12.35 9.01 15.43
C SER A 154 -11.27 8.90 16.50
N GLN A 155 -10.02 8.69 16.08
CA GLN A 155 -8.84 8.58 16.96
C GLN A 155 -7.96 9.82 16.95
N SER A 156 -8.31 10.82 16.13
CA SER A 156 -7.58 12.08 16.03
C SER A 156 -8.10 13.07 17.08
N PRO A 157 -7.24 13.57 17.99
CA PRO A 157 -7.65 14.61 18.94
C PRO A 157 -7.96 15.96 18.27
N GLN A 158 -7.61 16.11 16.98
CA GLN A 158 -7.91 17.30 16.18
C GLN A 158 -9.20 17.20 15.37
N ALA A 159 -9.85 16.03 15.32
CA ALA A 159 -11.08 15.87 14.56
C ALA A 159 -12.25 16.61 15.22
N THR A 160 -13.05 17.28 14.40
CA THR A 160 -14.29 17.93 14.89
C THR A 160 -15.40 16.91 15.10
N PRO A 161 -16.41 17.19 15.94
CA PRO A 161 -17.58 16.33 16.09
C PRO A 161 -18.30 16.04 14.77
N GLU A 162 -18.33 17.00 13.84
CA GLU A 162 -18.93 16.84 12.52
C GLU A 162 -18.15 15.85 11.66
N GLN A 163 -16.81 15.89 11.73
CA GLN A 163 -15.95 14.95 11.02
C GLN A 163 -16.13 13.52 11.55
N GLN A 164 -16.20 13.35 12.87
CA GLN A 164 -16.46 12.05 13.50
C GLN A 164 -17.84 11.51 13.13
N ALA A 165 -18.87 12.36 13.13
CA ALA A 165 -20.21 11.99 12.72
C ALA A 165 -20.27 11.61 11.22
N ALA A 166 -19.55 12.33 10.37
CA ALA A 166 -19.47 12.05 8.94
C ALA A 166 -18.75 10.72 8.66
N GLU A 167 -17.67 10.42 9.38
CA GLU A 167 -16.95 9.15 9.33
C GLU A 167 -17.85 7.98 9.76
N ALA A 168 -18.49 8.10 10.94
CA ALA A 168 -19.41 7.09 11.44
C ALA A 168 -20.55 6.82 10.44
N LYS A 169 -21.09 7.89 9.83
CA LYS A 169 -22.12 7.75 8.79
C LYS A 169 -21.58 7.07 7.54
N LEU A 170 -20.37 7.39 7.08
CA LEU A 170 -19.77 6.73 5.92
C LEU A 170 -19.64 5.21 6.15
N TYR A 171 -19.16 4.79 7.32
CA TYR A 171 -19.04 3.38 7.66
C TYR A 171 -20.40 2.68 7.69
N ALA A 172 -21.40 3.29 8.33
CA ALA A 172 -22.76 2.77 8.36
C ALA A 172 -23.34 2.63 6.95
N ASP A 173 -23.22 3.65 6.10
CA ASP A 173 -23.73 3.64 4.73
C ASP A 173 -22.96 2.65 3.82
N SER A 174 -21.71 2.34 4.18
CA SER A 174 -20.86 1.35 3.49
C SER A 174 -21.10 -0.09 3.95
N GLY A 175 -21.97 -0.29 4.96
CA GLY A 175 -22.21 -1.60 5.56
C GLY A 175 -21.02 -2.15 6.36
N LEU A 176 -20.07 -1.27 6.74
CA LEU A 176 -18.92 -1.64 7.55
C LEU A 176 -19.32 -1.61 9.04
N ASP A 177 -18.97 -2.66 9.77
CA ASP A 177 -19.09 -2.66 11.23
C ASP A 177 -17.98 -1.77 11.83
N SER A 178 -18.29 -0.49 12.05
CA SER A 178 -17.33 0.50 12.55
C SER A 178 -16.75 0.10 13.90
N THR A 179 -17.55 -0.47 14.79
CA THR A 179 -17.07 -0.96 16.09
C THR A 179 -16.00 -2.03 15.93
N LYS A 180 -16.23 -3.04 15.05
CA LYS A 180 -15.22 -4.05 14.76
C LYS A 180 -14.00 -3.45 14.07
N PHE A 181 -14.19 -2.52 13.14
CA PHE A 181 -13.11 -1.80 12.47
C PHE A 181 -12.20 -1.09 13.49
N HIS A 182 -12.75 -0.22 14.33
CA HIS A 182 -11.97 0.51 15.32
C HIS A 182 -11.36 -0.41 16.39
N THR A 183 -12.05 -1.49 16.78
CA THR A 183 -11.48 -2.50 17.69
C THR A 183 -10.27 -3.19 17.08
N ALA A 184 -10.38 -3.61 15.81
CA ALA A 184 -9.29 -4.24 15.10
C ALA A 184 -8.13 -3.25 14.88
N LEU A 185 -8.44 -2.03 14.47
CA LEU A 185 -7.47 -0.95 14.32
C LEU A 185 -6.74 -0.70 15.63
N ALA A 186 -7.42 -0.46 16.75
CA ALA A 186 -6.77 -0.27 18.06
C ALA A 186 -5.91 -1.47 18.50
N THR A 187 -6.36 -2.70 18.20
CA THR A 187 -5.65 -3.94 18.58
C THR A 187 -4.44 -4.23 17.70
N GLN A 188 -4.52 -3.91 16.42
CA GLN A 188 -3.56 -4.31 15.39
C GLN A 188 -2.69 -3.15 14.89
N LEU A 189 -3.02 -1.92 15.29
CA LEU A 189 -2.16 -0.77 15.07
C LEU A 189 -0.84 -1.03 15.78
N ARG A 190 0.22 -1.02 14.99
CA ARG A 190 1.57 -1.28 15.47
C ARG A 190 2.47 -0.21 14.88
N GLU A 191 3.54 0.11 15.59
CA GLU A 191 4.63 0.83 14.97
C GLU A 191 5.27 -0.10 13.94
N VAL A 192 5.17 0.29 12.68
CA VAL A 192 6.03 -0.26 11.65
C VAL A 192 7.39 0.39 11.87
N PRO A 193 8.45 -0.39 12.15
CA PRO A 193 9.78 0.17 12.33
C PRO A 193 10.19 0.88 11.05
N GLY A 194 10.32 2.20 11.12
CA GLY A 194 10.87 2.99 10.05
C GLY A 194 12.38 2.76 9.94
N GLY A 195 12.95 3.04 8.77
CA GLY A 195 14.39 3.15 8.64
C GLY A 195 14.92 4.40 9.36
N SER A 196 16.23 4.51 9.51
CA SER A 196 16.88 5.64 10.20
C SER A 196 16.50 7.04 9.66
N ALA A 197 15.96 7.13 8.43
CA ALA A 197 15.57 8.37 7.77
C ALA A 197 14.06 8.69 7.79
N ALA A 198 13.23 7.83 8.38
CA ALA A 198 11.80 8.08 8.59
C ALA A 198 11.36 7.39 9.89
N PRO A 199 10.89 8.13 10.92
CA PRO A 199 10.38 7.51 12.14
C PRO A 199 9.24 6.54 11.81
N GLY A 200 9.09 5.50 12.62
CA GLY A 200 8.09 4.46 12.37
C GLY A 200 6.68 5.03 12.24
N ALA A 201 5.93 4.53 11.27
CA ALA A 201 4.51 4.86 11.11
C ALA A 201 3.67 3.89 11.93
N LYS A 202 2.64 4.39 12.63
CA LYS A 202 1.62 3.52 13.21
C LYS A 202 0.63 3.13 12.13
N MET A 203 0.69 1.87 11.71
CA MET A 203 -0.13 1.35 10.63
C MET A 203 -0.54 -0.09 10.91
N TRP A 204 -1.73 -0.45 10.45
CA TRP A 204 -2.20 -1.82 10.38
C TRP A 204 -2.36 -2.25 8.92
N MET A 205 -1.71 -3.37 8.56
CA MET A 205 -1.95 -4.05 7.30
C MET A 205 -2.80 -5.29 7.55
N ALA A 206 -4.08 -5.20 7.20
CA ALA A 206 -5.06 -6.25 7.45
C ALA A 206 -4.77 -7.51 6.63
N GLY A 207 -4.83 -8.67 7.28
CA GLY A 207 -4.84 -9.97 6.60
C GLY A 207 -6.23 -10.35 6.09
N GLN A 208 -6.34 -11.49 5.41
CA GLN A 208 -7.64 -11.96 4.88
C GLN A 208 -8.69 -12.21 5.98
N ALA A 209 -8.26 -12.76 7.12
CA ALA A 209 -9.16 -13.02 8.26
C ALA A 209 -9.72 -11.72 8.83
N ASP A 210 -8.88 -10.68 8.93
CA ASP A 210 -9.27 -9.36 9.39
C ASP A 210 -10.33 -8.74 8.48
N LEU A 211 -10.07 -8.71 7.16
CA LEU A 211 -10.98 -8.14 6.18
C LEU A 211 -12.33 -8.89 6.16
N LYS A 212 -12.30 -10.22 6.29
CA LYS A 212 -13.52 -11.03 6.42
C LYS A 212 -14.30 -10.70 7.69
N ALA A 213 -13.61 -10.53 8.83
CA ALA A 213 -14.25 -10.19 10.11
C ALA A 213 -14.92 -8.79 10.08
N MET A 214 -14.39 -7.88 9.26
CA MET A 214 -14.99 -6.56 9.00
C MET A 214 -16.16 -6.60 8.02
N GLY A 215 -16.45 -7.74 7.40
CA GLY A 215 -17.59 -7.92 6.49
C GLY A 215 -17.25 -7.77 5.01
N TYR A 216 -15.97 -7.66 4.63
CA TYR A 216 -15.61 -7.62 3.21
C TYR A 216 -15.83 -8.99 2.56
N PRO A 217 -16.54 -9.07 1.42
CA PRO A 217 -16.67 -10.32 0.68
C PRO A 217 -15.33 -10.71 0.05
N GLU A 218 -15.09 -12.00 -0.16
CA GLU A 218 -13.85 -12.52 -0.73
C GLU A 218 -13.50 -11.86 -2.08
N GLN A 219 -14.52 -11.57 -2.89
CA GLN A 219 -14.35 -10.90 -4.18
C GLN A 219 -13.83 -9.45 -4.05
N ALA A 220 -14.13 -8.74 -2.95
CA ALA A 220 -13.67 -7.37 -2.72
C ALA A 220 -12.17 -7.31 -2.40
N VAL A 221 -11.61 -8.40 -1.88
CA VAL A 221 -10.19 -8.47 -1.48
C VAL A 221 -9.35 -9.25 -2.49
N LYS A 222 -9.96 -9.74 -3.56
CA LYS A 222 -9.29 -10.51 -4.60
C LYS A 222 -8.20 -9.68 -5.28
N GLY A 223 -6.99 -10.24 -5.32
CA GLY A 223 -5.81 -9.62 -5.93
C GLY A 223 -5.13 -8.55 -5.05
N LEU A 224 -5.68 -8.24 -3.87
CA LEU A 224 -4.90 -7.55 -2.85
C LEU A 224 -3.76 -8.47 -2.40
N TRP A 225 -2.58 -7.89 -2.26
CA TRP A 225 -1.54 -8.48 -1.45
C TRP A 225 -1.96 -8.34 0.01
N LEU A 226 -2.09 -9.49 0.69
CA LEU A 226 -2.45 -9.57 2.09
C LEU A 226 -1.27 -10.23 2.83
N PRO A 227 -0.77 -9.63 3.92
CA PRO A 227 0.33 -10.22 4.65
C PRO A 227 -0.11 -11.56 5.27
N PRO A 228 0.61 -12.67 5.04
CA PRO A 228 0.27 -13.96 5.65
C PRO A 228 0.54 -13.98 7.16
N ASN A 229 1.37 -13.06 7.64
CA ASN A 229 1.70 -12.88 9.05
C ASN A 229 2.28 -11.48 9.30
N LEU A 230 2.43 -11.14 10.58
CA LEU A 230 2.97 -9.87 11.03
C LEU A 230 4.40 -9.60 10.53
N ALA A 231 5.24 -10.63 10.41
CA ALA A 231 6.60 -10.46 9.91
C ALA A 231 6.61 -9.99 8.44
N SER A 232 5.70 -10.52 7.63
CA SER A 232 5.55 -10.15 6.22
C SER A 232 4.95 -8.75 6.06
N ALA A 233 4.00 -8.38 6.92
CA ALA A 233 3.50 -7.01 7.02
C ALA A 233 4.66 -6.05 7.33
N ASN A 234 5.43 -6.31 8.39
CA ASN A 234 6.57 -5.48 8.76
C ASN A 234 7.64 -5.41 7.66
N ALA A 235 7.93 -6.52 6.98
CA ALA A 235 8.86 -6.54 5.86
C ALA A 235 8.37 -5.67 4.70
N GLN A 236 7.08 -5.73 4.37
CA GLN A 236 6.49 -4.91 3.31
C GLN A 236 6.53 -3.42 3.64
N ALA A 237 6.11 -3.02 4.84
CA ALA A 237 6.16 -1.60 5.19
C ALA A 237 7.57 -1.10 5.49
N ARG A 238 8.54 -1.96 5.85
CA ARG A 238 9.97 -1.62 5.82
C ARG A 238 10.51 -1.49 4.41
N ALA A 239 10.17 -2.41 3.49
CA ALA A 239 10.57 -2.27 2.09
C ALA A 239 10.02 -0.96 1.52
N TRP A 240 8.77 -0.63 1.87
CA TRP A 240 8.19 0.65 1.54
C TRP A 240 8.94 1.82 2.21
N GLY A 241 9.15 1.78 3.53
CA GLY A 241 9.89 2.80 4.29
C GLY A 241 11.37 2.94 3.92
N GLN A 242 12.02 1.91 3.41
CA GLN A 242 13.39 1.96 2.89
C GLN A 242 13.44 2.61 1.51
N VAL A 243 12.43 2.40 0.67
CA VAL A 243 12.27 3.18 -0.57
C VAL A 243 12.01 4.65 -0.23
N VAL A 244 11.28 4.96 0.85
CA VAL A 244 11.09 6.32 1.39
C VAL A 244 12.42 6.93 1.89
N ALA A 245 13.20 6.19 2.68
CA ALA A 245 14.46 6.64 3.25
C ALA A 245 15.58 6.88 2.20
N TYR A 246 15.62 6.08 1.14
CA TYR A 246 16.61 6.19 0.06
C TYR A 246 16.44 7.48 -0.76
N GLN A 247 15.27 8.12 -0.73
CA GLN A 247 15.03 9.38 -1.45
C GLN A 247 15.44 10.62 -0.68
N ASN A 248 15.27 10.61 0.65
CA ASN A 248 15.75 11.71 1.51
C ASN A 248 17.28 11.85 1.50
N THR A 249 18.01 10.84 1.00
CA THR A 249 19.47 10.86 0.87
C THR A 249 19.96 11.17 -0.56
N LEU A 250 19.13 10.97 -1.59
CA LEU A 250 19.47 11.30 -2.99
C LEU A 250 18.98 12.69 -3.42
N VAL A 251 17.91 13.20 -2.81
CA VAL A 251 17.56 14.63 -2.93
C VAL A 251 18.31 15.35 -1.83
N GLY A 252 19.53 15.80 -2.12
CA GLY A 252 20.23 16.78 -1.30
C GLY A 252 19.44 18.08 -1.27
N LEU A 253 18.36 18.13 -0.49
CA LEU A 253 17.75 19.38 -0.09
C LEU A 253 18.78 20.07 0.80
N PRO A 254 19.32 21.23 0.40
CA PRO A 254 19.99 22.08 1.38
C PRO A 254 19.01 22.33 2.53
N PRO A 255 19.51 22.55 3.77
CA PRO A 255 18.64 22.89 4.89
C PRO A 255 17.70 24.03 4.46
N ALA A 256 16.42 23.91 4.82
CA ALA A 256 15.45 24.97 4.58
C ALA A 256 16.09 26.31 4.97
N PRO A 257 16.07 27.34 4.09
CA PRO A 257 16.62 28.63 4.45
C PRO A 257 16.01 29.04 5.78
N ALA A 258 16.85 29.40 6.75
CA ALA A 258 16.39 29.88 8.04
C ALA A 258 15.31 30.95 7.80
N ALA A 259 14.17 30.80 8.48
CA ALA A 259 13.11 31.80 8.41
C ALA A 259 13.75 33.19 8.55
N PRO A 260 13.48 34.15 7.65
CA PRO A 260 14.06 35.47 7.75
C PRO A 260 13.77 35.99 9.15
N ALA A 261 14.83 36.43 9.85
CA ALA A 261 14.71 36.95 11.19
C ALA A 261 13.56 37.95 11.21
N ALA A 262 12.62 37.77 12.14
CA ALA A 262 11.50 38.69 12.30
C ALA A 262 12.08 40.11 12.36
N THR A 263 11.74 40.94 11.38
CA THR A 263 12.11 42.35 11.38
C THR A 263 11.50 42.96 12.62
N VAL A 264 12.34 43.21 13.62
CA VAL A 264 11.96 43.95 14.83
C VAL A 264 11.51 45.34 14.36
N PRO A 265 10.25 45.74 14.57
CA PRO A 265 9.83 47.09 14.22
C PRO A 265 10.69 48.10 15.00
N PRO A 266 11.13 49.20 14.35
CA PRO A 266 11.96 50.19 15.00
C PRO A 266 11.24 50.75 16.24
N ALA A 267 12.00 50.88 17.34
CA ALA A 267 11.50 51.45 18.58
C ALA A 267 10.89 52.84 18.34
N PRO A 268 9.77 53.19 18.99
CA PRO A 268 9.18 54.51 18.85
C PRO A 268 10.19 55.58 19.32
N SER A 269 10.52 56.50 18.40
CA SER A 269 11.38 57.64 18.69
C SER A 269 10.72 58.51 19.76
N SER A 270 11.35 58.62 20.93
CA SER A 270 10.96 59.53 21.99
C SER A 270 11.09 60.97 21.51
N ALA A 271 9.94 61.63 21.29
CA ALA A 271 9.88 63.05 21.01
C ALA A 271 10.42 63.83 22.23
N GLN A 272 11.55 64.51 22.05
CA GLN A 272 12.03 65.54 22.96
C GLN A 272 11.01 66.68 23.01
N LYS A 273 10.36 66.86 24.17
CA LYS A 273 9.75 68.14 24.53
C LYS A 273 10.88 69.16 24.72
N GLN A 274 11.09 70.03 23.75
CA GLN A 274 11.74 71.32 23.99
C GLN A 274 10.64 72.34 24.28
N GLY A 275 10.73 72.94 25.46
CA GLY A 275 9.78 73.93 25.94
C GLY A 275 9.94 75.29 25.27
N GLN A 276 8.83 76.00 25.20
CA GLN A 276 8.69 77.42 25.51
C GLN A 276 7.36 77.61 26.25
#